data_AF-A0A951HUN6-F1
#
_entry.id   AF-A0A951HUN6-F1
#
_cell.length_a   1.000
_cell.length_b   1.000
_cell.length_c   1.000
_cell.angle_alpha   90.00
_cell.angle_beta   90.00
_cell.angle_gamma   90.00
#
_symmetry.space_group_name_H-M   'P 1'
#
loop_
_entity.id
_entity.type
_entity.pdbx_description
1 polymer ?
#
loop_
_entity_poly.entity_id
_entity_poly.type
_entity_poly.pdbx_seq_one_letter_code
_entity_poly.pdbx_strand_id
1 'polypeptide(L)'
;MPSEKTQVLEYLGKRYLAGDFPDGIIRNDDVVDAIRVTGASLSKSNPANFLKDVIRKTSANQNWPTLLKEERVTARQRYGEKRVMQFIPYGEDQNVPFPDPFEPDEATRVHLVQTASLPYVARHLGRSEETWLTQIAVNLRLVETQLALFSEGDQREHLRDIYHLQTGIKTQPEIDASFIASYTSSDDEQILPDYTFITCEVKQRNERILPDQIREQIAKAFDITASLVDPAIAYVKALAMKVVPVPAAVGQREFGVYVVEFNSIARDEFDQEYRNSPDPEALYRMPLARCATTLFRLSPRIKAIG
;
A
#
# COMPACT_ATOMS: atom_id res chain seq x y z
N MET A 1 -6.35 27.40 9.69
CA MET A 1 -5.80 26.92 10.97
C MET A 1 -5.19 25.54 10.73
N PRO A 2 -4.00 25.25 11.27
CA PRO A 2 -3.43 23.90 11.23
C PRO A 2 -4.40 22.90 11.88
N SER A 3 -4.44 21.66 11.38
CA SER A 3 -5.27 20.62 12.00
C SER A 3 -4.78 20.32 13.42
N GLU A 4 -5.66 19.85 14.32
CA GLU A 4 -5.25 19.42 15.66
C GLU A 4 -4.15 18.35 15.62
N LYS A 5 -4.17 17.47 14.59
CA LYS A 5 -3.11 16.48 14.36
C LYS A 5 -1.78 17.14 14.02
N THR A 6 -1.79 18.24 13.26
CA THR A 6 -0.59 19.03 12.96
C THR A 6 0.01 19.62 14.24
N GLN A 7 -0.82 20.09 15.18
CA GLN A 7 -0.34 20.62 16.47
C GLN A 7 0.34 19.54 17.32
N VAL A 8 -0.27 18.35 17.41
CA VAL A 8 0.31 17.20 18.11
C VAL A 8 1.64 16.77 17.47
N LEU A 9 1.70 16.72 16.13
CA LEU A 9 2.94 16.42 15.40
C LEU A 9 4.03 17.47 15.62
N GLU A 10 3.66 18.75 15.66
CA GLU A 10 4.64 19.81 15.89
C GLU A 10 5.24 19.71 17.30
N TYR A 11 4.43 19.36 18.31
CA TYR A 11 4.91 19.11 19.67
C TYR A 11 5.87 17.91 19.73
N LEU A 12 5.47 16.77 19.17
CA LEU A 12 6.31 15.57 19.10
C LEU A 12 7.60 15.84 18.32
N GLY A 13 7.50 16.61 17.24
CA GLY A 13 8.61 17.03 16.40
C GLY A 13 9.63 17.89 17.15
N LYS A 14 9.18 18.86 17.94
CA LYS A 14 10.07 19.68 18.79
C LYS A 14 10.83 18.83 19.80
N ARG A 15 10.17 17.85 20.41
CA ARG A 15 10.80 16.89 21.34
C ARG A 15 11.84 16.02 20.64
N TYR A 16 11.51 15.51 19.45
CA TYR A 16 12.46 14.77 18.61
C TYR A 16 13.71 15.60 18.30
N LEU A 17 13.53 16.84 17.83
CA LEU A 17 14.64 17.75 17.52
C LEU A 17 15.47 18.12 18.77
N ALA A 18 14.87 18.10 19.96
CA ALA A 18 15.56 18.29 21.23
C ALA A 18 16.32 17.04 21.73
N GLY A 19 16.17 15.89 21.06
CA GLY A 19 16.84 14.64 21.41
C GLY A 19 16.07 13.72 22.35
N ASP A 20 14.79 14.00 22.64
CA ASP A 20 13.96 13.16 23.52
C ASP A 20 13.70 11.76 22.93
N PHE A 21 13.81 11.63 21.61
CA PHE A 21 13.57 10.39 20.86
C PHE A 21 14.80 10.07 19.99
N PRO A 22 15.86 9.47 20.55
CA PRO A 22 17.14 9.30 19.86
C PRO A 22 17.06 8.37 18.64
N ASP A 23 16.12 7.42 18.62
CA ASP A 23 15.82 6.54 17.48
C ASP A 23 14.69 7.07 16.58
N GLY A 24 14.14 8.24 16.91
CA GLY A 24 12.98 8.85 16.28
C GLY A 24 11.66 8.13 16.53
N ILE A 25 11.63 7.03 17.29
CA ILE A 25 10.44 6.18 17.45
C ILE A 25 9.46 6.81 18.43
N ILE A 26 8.25 7.05 17.93
CA ILE A 26 7.11 7.52 18.71
C ILE A 26 6.18 6.33 18.99
N ARG A 27 5.83 6.14 20.26
CA ARG A 27 4.94 5.07 20.72
C ARG A 27 3.55 5.62 21.07
N ASN A 28 2.61 4.71 21.32
CA ASN A 28 1.23 5.05 21.67
C ASN A 28 1.15 6.06 22.82
N ASP A 29 1.93 5.84 23.88
CA ASP A 29 1.89 6.66 25.09
C ASP A 29 2.40 8.08 24.80
N ASP A 30 3.40 8.24 23.93
CA ASP A 30 3.92 9.54 23.48
C ASP A 30 2.85 10.36 22.75
N VAL A 31 2.06 9.70 21.88
CA VAL A 31 0.95 10.35 21.16
C VAL A 31 -0.15 10.77 22.13
N VAL A 32 -0.53 9.89 23.07
CA VAL A 32 -1.56 10.19 24.08
C VAL A 32 -1.14 11.36 24.98
N ASP A 33 0.11 11.37 25.41
CA ASP A 33 0.68 12.46 26.20
C ASP A 33 0.74 13.76 25.41
N ALA A 34 1.15 13.72 24.14
CA ALA A 34 1.15 14.87 23.26
C ALA A 34 -0.26 15.45 23.07
N ILE A 35 -1.29 14.62 22.85
CA ILE A 35 -2.70 15.06 22.79
C ILE A 35 -3.11 15.76 24.08
N ARG A 36 -2.70 15.23 25.25
CA ARG A 36 -3.01 15.84 26.55
C ARG A 36 -2.35 17.20 26.71
N VAL A 37 -1.06 17.32 26.36
CA VAL A 37 -0.28 18.56 26.52
C VAL A 37 -0.74 19.64 25.56
N THR A 38 -1.07 19.31 24.31
CA THR A 38 -1.55 20.29 23.33
C THR A 38 -3.00 20.70 23.54
N GLY A 39 -3.77 19.94 24.32
CA GLY A 39 -5.21 20.16 24.51
C GLY A 39 -6.05 19.82 23.27
N ALA A 40 -5.49 19.09 22.30
CA ALA A 40 -6.18 18.68 21.08
C ALA A 40 -7.38 17.77 21.39
N SER A 41 -8.52 17.99 20.73
CA SER A 41 -9.74 17.19 20.89
C SER A 41 -9.70 15.89 20.05
N LEU A 42 -8.59 15.17 20.10
CA LEU A 42 -8.36 13.92 19.37
C LEU A 42 -8.64 12.70 20.25
N SER A 43 -9.08 11.61 19.62
CA SER A 43 -9.27 10.34 20.32
C SER A 43 -7.94 9.78 20.82
N LYS A 44 -7.92 9.39 22.10
CA LYS A 44 -6.80 8.71 22.77
C LYS A 44 -6.92 7.19 22.70
N SER A 45 -8.03 6.66 22.17
CA SER A 45 -8.30 5.21 22.16
C SER A 45 -7.62 4.46 21.02
N ASN A 46 -7.15 5.16 19.97
CA ASN A 46 -6.50 4.53 18.82
C ASN A 46 -5.28 5.33 18.32
N PRO A 47 -4.24 5.51 19.16
CA PRO A 47 -3.02 6.22 18.78
C PRO A 47 -2.23 5.51 17.66
N ALA A 48 -2.39 4.19 17.50
CA ALA A 48 -1.71 3.40 16.48
C ALA A 48 -1.99 3.90 15.05
N ASN A 49 -3.19 4.44 14.78
CA ASN A 49 -3.57 4.98 13.47
C ASN A 49 -3.21 6.46 13.29
N PHE A 50 -2.57 7.10 14.27
CA PHE A 50 -2.38 8.55 14.27
C PHE A 50 -1.63 9.05 13.03
N LEU A 51 -0.44 8.50 12.73
CA LEU A 51 0.31 8.89 11.54
C LEU A 51 -0.41 8.47 10.25
N LYS A 52 -0.97 7.24 10.21
CA LYS A 52 -1.73 6.72 9.06
C LYS A 52 -2.74 7.75 8.58
N ASP A 53 -3.57 8.26 9.50
CA ASP A 53 -4.59 9.23 9.16
C ASP A 53 -4.05 10.59 8.67
N VAL A 54 -2.85 10.99 9.10
CA VAL A 54 -2.20 12.22 8.64
C VAL A 54 -1.70 12.04 7.20
N ILE A 55 -1.07 10.90 6.91
CA ILE A 55 -0.37 10.68 5.64
C ILE A 55 -1.22 9.99 4.57
N ARG A 56 -2.41 9.48 4.92
CA ARG A 56 -3.34 8.77 4.03
C ARG A 56 -3.80 9.62 2.86
N LYS A 57 -4.04 10.93 3.07
CA LYS A 57 -4.60 11.82 2.03
C LYS A 57 -3.51 12.48 1.20
N THR A 58 -3.84 12.86 -0.04
CA THR A 58 -2.95 13.64 -0.92
C THR A 58 -2.55 15.00 -0.34
N SER A 59 -3.30 15.53 0.64
CA SER A 59 -2.97 16.75 1.39
C SER A 59 -1.92 16.56 2.51
N ALA A 60 -1.35 15.35 2.69
CA ALA A 60 -0.37 15.05 3.73
C ALA A 60 0.79 16.07 3.79
N ASN A 61 1.38 16.41 2.64
CA ASN A 61 2.48 17.36 2.57
C ASN A 61 2.06 18.78 2.98
N GLN A 62 0.82 19.19 2.70
CA GLN A 62 0.32 20.50 3.13
C GLN A 62 0.14 20.54 4.64
N ASN A 63 -0.36 19.46 5.24
CA ASN A 63 -0.68 19.35 6.65
C ASN A 63 0.53 19.04 7.56
N TRP A 64 1.69 18.70 6.99
CA TRP A 64 2.90 18.45 7.74
C TRP A 64 3.45 19.75 8.38
N PRO A 65 3.90 19.74 9.66
CA PRO A 65 4.35 20.95 10.35
C PRO A 65 5.47 21.69 9.60
N THR A 66 5.38 23.02 9.54
CA THR A 66 6.38 23.87 8.85
C THR A 66 7.78 23.68 9.44
N LEU A 67 7.90 23.68 10.77
CA LEU A 67 9.17 23.44 11.46
C LEU A 67 9.85 22.15 10.99
N LEU A 68 9.09 21.05 10.88
CA LEU A 68 9.65 19.77 10.43
C LEU A 68 10.04 19.79 8.95
N LYS A 69 9.34 20.56 8.11
CA LYS A 69 9.73 20.74 6.71
C LYS A 69 11.06 21.48 6.58
N GLU A 70 11.23 22.55 7.35
CA GLU A 70 12.43 23.38 7.38
C GLU A 70 13.64 22.58 7.85
N GLU A 71 13.45 21.74 8.87
CA GLU A 71 14.47 20.82 9.39
C GLU A 71 14.65 19.54 8.54
N ARG A 72 13.97 19.44 7.38
CA ARG A 72 13.99 18.27 6.49
C ARG A 72 13.71 16.95 7.22
N VAL A 73 12.74 16.96 8.13
CA VAL A 73 12.25 15.80 8.89
C VAL A 73 10.91 15.34 8.34
N THR A 74 10.82 14.07 8.03
CA THR A 74 9.56 13.38 7.70
C THR A 74 9.30 12.27 8.71
N ALA A 75 8.27 11.45 8.47
CA ALA A 75 7.97 10.28 9.25
C ALA A 75 7.64 9.06 8.41
N ARG A 76 7.84 7.88 8.98
CA ARG A 76 7.35 6.61 8.46
C ARG A 76 6.44 5.92 9.47
N GLN A 77 5.53 5.09 8.97
CA GLN A 77 4.70 4.25 9.83
C GLN A 77 5.55 3.13 10.44
N ARG A 78 5.27 2.79 11.70
CA ARG A 78 5.90 1.67 12.40
C ARG A 78 4.80 0.82 13.00
N TYR A 79 4.95 -0.50 12.90
CA TYR A 79 3.98 -1.46 13.41
C TYR A 79 4.60 -2.31 14.54
N GLY A 80 3.74 -2.91 15.36
CA GLY A 80 4.16 -3.74 16.50
C GLY A 80 4.72 -2.93 17.69
N GLU A 81 4.82 -3.57 18.85
CA GLU A 81 5.45 -3.02 20.07
C GLU A 81 4.94 -1.64 20.51
N LYS A 82 3.66 -1.35 20.25
CA LYS A 82 3.03 -0.03 20.48
C LYS A 82 3.71 1.12 19.72
N ARG A 83 4.58 0.85 18.75
CA ARG A 83 5.14 1.87 17.86
C ARG A 83 4.03 2.42 16.97
N VAL A 84 4.09 3.72 16.72
CA VAL A 84 3.11 4.44 15.88
C VAL A 84 3.80 4.94 14.63
N MET A 85 4.94 5.59 14.82
CA MET A 85 5.71 6.21 13.76
C MET A 85 7.17 6.34 14.16
N GLN A 86 8.00 6.67 13.18
CA GLN A 86 9.36 7.08 13.41
C GLN A 86 9.62 8.37 12.62
N PHE A 87 10.16 9.39 13.29
CA PHE A 87 10.74 10.54 12.59
C PHE A 87 12.05 10.14 11.93
N ILE A 88 12.23 10.56 10.69
CA ILE A 88 13.42 10.28 9.89
C ILE A 88 13.82 11.55 9.13
N PRO A 89 15.11 11.70 8.78
CA PRO A 89 15.51 12.72 7.82
C PRO A 89 14.89 12.43 6.44
N TYR A 90 14.74 13.48 5.64
CA TYR A 90 14.47 13.35 4.21
C TYR A 90 15.58 12.54 3.54
N GLY A 91 15.24 11.78 2.49
CA GLY A 91 16.24 11.27 1.56
C GLY A 91 17.02 12.42 0.90
N GLU A 92 18.19 12.11 0.34
CA GLU A 92 19.08 13.10 -0.30
C GLU A 92 18.33 13.91 -1.38
N ASP A 93 17.60 13.23 -2.27
CA ASP A 93 16.84 13.85 -3.37
C ASP A 93 15.40 14.23 -3.00
N GLN A 94 15.01 14.08 -1.74
CA GLN A 94 13.65 14.31 -1.30
C GLN A 94 13.40 15.80 -1.02
N ASN A 95 12.36 16.35 -1.65
CA ASN A 95 11.98 17.78 -1.55
C ASN A 95 10.66 18.03 -0.81
N VAL A 96 9.90 16.98 -0.51
CA VAL A 96 8.64 17.05 0.25
C VAL A 96 8.62 15.96 1.32
N PRO A 97 7.89 16.12 2.45
CA PRO A 97 7.87 15.11 3.50
C PRO A 97 7.46 13.71 3.03
N PHE A 98 6.42 13.63 2.20
CA PHE A 98 5.86 12.37 1.73
C PHE A 98 5.72 12.38 0.21
N PRO A 99 6.76 11.95 -0.53
CA PRO A 99 6.68 11.74 -1.97
C PRO A 99 5.58 10.72 -2.33
N ASP A 100 4.98 10.83 -3.51
CA ASP A 100 4.02 9.83 -4.03
C ASP A 100 4.62 9.14 -5.26
N PRO A 101 5.48 8.11 -5.05
CA PRO A 101 6.28 7.53 -6.14
C PRO A 101 5.51 6.58 -7.05
N PHE A 102 4.24 6.28 -6.73
CA PHE A 102 3.47 5.23 -7.37
C PHE A 102 2.23 5.73 -8.12
N GLU A 103 2.15 7.03 -8.42
CA GLU A 103 1.12 7.57 -9.31
C GLU A 103 1.27 7.04 -10.75
N PRO A 104 0.19 7.04 -11.54
CA PRO A 104 0.26 6.79 -12.97
C PRO A 104 1.27 7.72 -13.66
N ASP A 105 2.04 7.18 -14.57
CA ASP A 105 3.02 7.87 -15.40
C ASP A 105 2.81 7.56 -16.89
N GLU A 106 3.70 8.06 -17.74
CA GLU A 106 3.62 7.87 -19.20
C GLU A 106 3.72 6.40 -19.64
N ALA A 107 4.30 5.53 -18.80
CA ALA A 107 4.39 4.09 -19.07
C ALA A 107 3.11 3.33 -18.69
N THR A 108 2.19 3.97 -17.97
CA THR A 108 0.96 3.34 -17.50
C THR A 108 0.03 3.00 -18.65
N ARG A 109 -0.23 1.70 -18.85
CA ARG A 109 -1.10 1.20 -19.92
C ARG A 109 -2.56 1.51 -19.60
N VAL A 110 -3.38 1.82 -20.61
CA VAL A 110 -4.83 1.95 -20.43
C VAL A 110 -5.53 0.74 -21.01
N HIS A 111 -6.31 0.03 -20.20
CA HIS A 111 -7.06 -1.16 -20.63
C HIS A 111 -8.55 -0.98 -20.39
N LEU A 112 -9.36 -1.19 -21.43
CA LEU A 112 -10.81 -1.11 -21.32
C LEU A 112 -11.37 -2.41 -20.75
N VAL A 113 -12.07 -2.32 -19.63
CA VAL A 113 -12.74 -3.45 -18.97
C VAL A 113 -14.24 -3.31 -19.13
N GLN A 114 -14.85 -4.37 -19.65
CA GLN A 114 -16.31 -4.47 -19.66
C GLN A 114 -16.83 -4.65 -18.23
N THR A 115 -17.82 -3.86 -17.82
CA THR A 115 -18.48 -4.01 -16.52
C THR A 115 -19.92 -4.50 -16.62
N ALA A 116 -20.35 -4.84 -17.83
CA ALA A 116 -21.70 -5.33 -18.11
C ALA A 116 -22.00 -6.63 -17.35
N SER A 117 -20.97 -7.43 -17.06
CA SER A 117 -21.04 -8.64 -16.21
C SER A 117 -21.42 -8.37 -14.75
N LEU A 118 -21.26 -7.14 -14.25
CA LEU A 118 -21.72 -6.78 -12.90
C LEU A 118 -23.25 -6.59 -12.89
N PRO A 119 -23.95 -6.91 -11.79
CA PRO A 119 -25.34 -6.53 -11.64
C PRO A 119 -25.52 -5.01 -11.76
N TYR A 120 -26.57 -4.56 -12.47
CA TYR A 120 -26.88 -3.13 -12.61
C TYR A 120 -26.92 -2.42 -11.25
N VAL A 121 -27.54 -3.06 -10.26
CA VAL A 121 -27.65 -2.56 -8.88
C VAL A 121 -26.28 -2.39 -8.24
N ALA A 122 -25.35 -3.34 -8.42
CA ALA A 122 -23.98 -3.23 -7.90
C ALA A 122 -23.22 -2.04 -8.51
N ARG A 123 -23.47 -1.73 -9.80
CA ARG A 123 -22.88 -0.55 -10.45
C ARG A 123 -23.45 0.79 -9.95
N HIS A 124 -24.68 0.79 -9.43
CA HIS A 124 -25.41 2.02 -9.02
C HIS A 124 -25.44 2.27 -7.52
N LEU A 125 -25.48 1.22 -6.70
CA LEU A 125 -25.56 1.27 -5.23
C LEU A 125 -24.20 1.01 -4.55
N GLY A 126 -23.10 1.18 -5.29
CA GLY A 126 -21.76 0.99 -4.74
C GLY A 126 -21.43 1.95 -3.58
N ARG A 127 -20.47 1.55 -2.74
CA ARG A 127 -20.01 2.33 -1.57
C ARG A 127 -18.59 2.82 -1.81
N SER A 128 -18.23 3.99 -1.28
CA SER A 128 -16.87 4.52 -1.32
C SER A 128 -15.99 3.93 -0.21
N GLU A 129 -15.90 2.59 -0.15
CA GLU A 129 -15.16 1.84 0.86
C GLU A 129 -14.14 0.89 0.18
N GLU A 130 -12.96 0.71 0.77
CA GLU A 130 -11.86 -0.12 0.21
C GLU A 130 -12.31 -1.57 -0.01
N THR A 131 -13.09 -2.14 0.91
CA THR A 131 -13.67 -3.50 0.79
C THR A 131 -14.62 -3.62 -0.40
N TRP A 132 -15.45 -2.60 -0.67
CA TRP A 132 -16.33 -2.61 -1.83
C TRP A 132 -15.53 -2.53 -3.14
N LEU A 133 -14.51 -1.68 -3.20
CA LEU A 133 -13.64 -1.58 -4.36
C LEU A 133 -12.89 -2.90 -4.63
N THR A 134 -12.44 -3.57 -3.56
CA THR A 134 -11.86 -4.91 -3.64
C THR A 134 -12.82 -5.91 -4.29
N GLN A 135 -14.08 -5.95 -3.85
CA GLN A 135 -15.09 -6.83 -4.43
C GLN A 135 -15.31 -6.55 -5.92
N ILE A 136 -15.32 -5.28 -6.32
CA ILE A 136 -15.42 -4.91 -7.74
C ILE A 136 -14.20 -5.43 -8.51
N ALA A 137 -12.99 -5.23 -7.98
CA ALA A 137 -11.76 -5.69 -8.62
C ALA A 137 -11.74 -7.22 -8.81
N VAL A 138 -12.19 -7.99 -7.81
CA VAL A 138 -12.31 -9.45 -7.88
C VAL A 138 -13.36 -9.87 -8.93
N ASN A 139 -14.55 -9.27 -8.92
CA ASN A 139 -15.61 -9.63 -9.88
C ASN A 139 -15.23 -9.28 -11.33
N LEU A 140 -14.42 -8.24 -11.53
CA LEU A 140 -13.91 -7.84 -12.84
C LEU A 140 -12.58 -8.51 -13.21
N ARG A 141 -12.06 -9.40 -12.36
CA ARG A 141 -10.81 -10.13 -12.60
C ARG A 141 -9.61 -9.22 -12.87
N LEU A 142 -9.51 -8.09 -12.14
CA LEU A 142 -8.49 -7.08 -12.42
C LEU A 142 -7.07 -7.56 -12.12
N VAL A 143 -6.88 -8.30 -11.01
CA VAL A 143 -5.57 -8.91 -10.67
C VAL A 143 -5.20 -9.95 -11.71
N GLU A 144 -6.16 -10.81 -12.07
CA GLU A 144 -5.96 -11.85 -13.06
C GLU A 144 -5.60 -11.27 -14.43
N THR A 145 -6.31 -10.22 -14.85
CA THR A 145 -6.02 -9.51 -16.10
C THR A 145 -4.67 -8.82 -16.05
N GLN A 146 -4.33 -8.18 -14.92
CA GLN A 146 -3.02 -7.55 -14.70
C GLN A 146 -1.90 -8.55 -14.92
N LEU A 147 -1.98 -9.69 -14.21
CA LEU A 147 -0.91 -10.67 -14.23
C LEU A 147 -0.83 -11.45 -15.55
N ALA A 148 -1.98 -11.76 -16.18
CA ALA A 148 -2.01 -12.52 -17.42
C ALA A 148 -1.64 -11.70 -18.67
N LEU A 149 -1.92 -10.39 -18.69
CA LEU A 149 -1.72 -9.57 -19.89
C LEU A 149 -0.56 -8.57 -19.78
N PHE A 150 -0.29 -8.06 -18.57
CA PHE A 150 0.55 -6.89 -18.39
C PHE A 150 1.82 -7.14 -17.57
N SER A 151 1.89 -8.19 -16.75
CA SER A 151 3.15 -8.62 -16.15
C SER A 151 4.19 -8.92 -17.22
N GLU A 152 5.45 -8.71 -16.88
CA GLU A 152 6.59 -8.92 -17.77
C GLU A 152 7.28 -10.26 -17.50
N GLY A 153 7.91 -10.81 -18.55
CA GLY A 153 8.74 -12.01 -18.46
C GLY A 153 7.99 -13.32 -18.22
N ASP A 154 8.75 -14.31 -17.78
CA ASP A 154 8.34 -15.72 -17.65
C ASP A 154 7.14 -15.90 -16.72
N GLN A 155 6.99 -15.04 -15.70
CA GLN A 155 5.83 -15.08 -14.81
C GLN A 155 4.52 -15.00 -15.58
N ARG A 156 4.42 -14.19 -16.64
CA ARG A 156 3.20 -14.12 -17.46
C ARG A 156 3.01 -15.37 -18.30
N GLU A 157 4.08 -15.86 -18.93
CA GLU A 157 4.03 -16.94 -19.92
C GLU A 157 3.70 -18.30 -19.30
N HIS A 158 4.10 -18.49 -18.05
CA HIS A 158 3.88 -19.71 -17.28
C HIS A 158 2.74 -19.58 -16.27
N LEU A 159 2.04 -18.45 -16.21
CA LEU A 159 0.91 -18.27 -15.30
C LEU A 159 -0.19 -19.30 -15.61
N ARG A 160 -0.50 -20.15 -14.65
CA ARG A 160 -1.50 -21.22 -14.80
C ARG A 160 -2.87 -20.77 -14.33
N ASP A 161 -2.96 -20.30 -13.09
CA ASP A 161 -4.18 -19.76 -12.51
C ASP A 161 -3.89 -18.72 -11.43
N ILE A 162 -4.92 -17.94 -11.12
CA ILE A 162 -4.93 -16.99 -10.01
C ILE A 162 -6.25 -17.17 -9.28
N TYR A 163 -6.16 -17.25 -7.95
CA TYR A 163 -7.32 -17.43 -7.10
C TYR A 163 -7.34 -16.38 -5.99
N HIS A 164 -8.47 -15.68 -5.84
CA HIS A 164 -8.71 -14.78 -4.71
C HIS A 164 -9.01 -15.59 -3.46
N LEU A 165 -8.16 -15.45 -2.44
CA LEU A 165 -8.28 -16.20 -1.18
C LEU A 165 -9.25 -15.50 -0.22
N GLN A 166 -8.93 -14.25 0.14
CA GLN A 166 -9.64 -13.53 1.18
C GLN A 166 -9.53 -12.02 1.03
N THR A 167 -10.60 -11.32 1.39
CA THR A 167 -10.65 -9.86 1.59
C THR A 167 -10.50 -9.53 3.08
N GLY A 168 -9.70 -8.49 3.40
CA GLY A 168 -9.58 -7.92 4.75
C GLY A 168 -8.93 -8.85 5.77
N ILE A 169 -7.72 -9.34 5.47
CA ILE A 169 -6.96 -10.16 6.42
C ILE A 169 -6.54 -9.27 7.60
N LYS A 170 -7.03 -9.61 8.80
CA LYS A 170 -6.76 -8.86 10.03
C LYS A 170 -5.35 -9.10 10.57
N THR A 171 -4.42 -8.34 10.02
CA THR A 171 -3.03 -8.22 10.49
C THR A 171 -2.72 -6.77 10.88
N GLN A 172 -1.49 -6.50 11.32
CA GLN A 172 -0.99 -5.14 11.53
C GLN A 172 0.28 -4.95 10.68
N PRO A 173 0.20 -4.22 9.56
CA PRO A 173 -1.01 -3.64 8.93
C PRO A 173 -1.98 -4.69 8.38
N GLU A 174 -3.26 -4.32 8.22
CA GLU A 174 -4.27 -5.13 7.52
C GLU A 174 -3.89 -5.30 6.04
N ILE A 175 -4.18 -6.47 5.46
CA ILE A 175 -4.06 -6.72 4.01
C ILE A 175 -5.47 -6.67 3.41
N ASP A 176 -5.73 -5.72 2.51
CA ASP A 176 -7.08 -5.49 1.96
C ASP A 176 -7.58 -6.68 1.12
N ALA A 177 -6.70 -7.31 0.34
CA ALA A 177 -7.01 -8.54 -0.38
C ALA A 177 -5.79 -9.44 -0.56
N SER A 178 -6.04 -10.73 -0.66
CA SER A 178 -5.02 -11.74 -0.92
C SER A 178 -5.42 -12.67 -2.06
N PHE A 179 -4.42 -13.05 -2.84
CA PHE A 179 -4.56 -13.99 -3.94
C PHE A 179 -3.41 -15.00 -3.88
N ILE A 180 -3.57 -16.11 -4.59
CA ILE A 180 -2.47 -17.03 -4.90
C ILE A 180 -2.41 -17.18 -6.41
N ALA A 181 -1.20 -17.08 -6.96
CA ALA A 181 -0.92 -17.42 -8.36
C ALA A 181 -0.17 -18.73 -8.40
N SER A 182 -0.53 -19.61 -9.32
CA SER A 182 0.24 -20.82 -9.62
C SER A 182 0.87 -20.71 -11.00
N TYR A 183 2.04 -21.31 -11.17
CA TYR A 183 2.80 -21.27 -12.41
C TYR A 183 3.07 -22.69 -12.90
N THR A 184 3.12 -22.92 -14.21
CA THR A 184 3.59 -24.18 -14.76
C THR A 184 5.08 -24.31 -14.51
N SER A 185 5.50 -25.41 -13.86
CA SER A 185 6.93 -25.76 -13.82
C SER A 185 7.38 -25.97 -15.25
N SER A 186 8.42 -25.26 -15.70
CA SER A 186 9.14 -25.64 -16.91
C SER A 186 9.80 -27.00 -16.66
N ASP A 187 9.72 -27.92 -17.64
CA ASP A 187 10.38 -29.24 -17.57
C ASP A 187 11.91 -29.12 -17.55
N ASP A 188 12.45 -27.96 -17.96
CA ASP A 188 13.85 -27.59 -17.81
C ASP A 188 14.03 -26.72 -16.55
N GLU A 189 14.85 -27.22 -15.61
CA GLU A 189 15.44 -26.56 -14.43
C GLU A 189 14.71 -25.33 -13.84
N GLN A 190 13.78 -25.55 -12.91
CA GLN A 190 13.47 -24.67 -11.75
C GLN A 190 13.53 -23.12 -11.97
N ILE A 191 12.81 -22.54 -12.92
CA ILE A 191 12.83 -21.06 -13.07
C ILE A 191 11.70 -20.35 -12.31
N LEU A 192 10.57 -21.01 -12.04
CA LEU A 192 9.41 -20.35 -11.41
C LEU A 192 8.88 -21.11 -10.18
N PRO A 193 8.42 -20.39 -9.15
CA PRO A 193 7.78 -21.04 -8.02
C PRO A 193 6.46 -21.69 -8.43
N ASP A 194 6.15 -22.84 -7.86
CA ASP A 194 4.84 -23.45 -8.05
C ASP A 194 3.71 -22.50 -7.60
N TYR A 195 3.97 -21.71 -6.54
CA TYR A 195 3.02 -20.79 -5.95
C TYR A 195 3.63 -19.47 -5.47
N THR A 196 2.97 -18.37 -5.82
CA THR A 196 3.25 -17.01 -5.31
C THR A 196 2.04 -16.50 -4.54
N PHE A 197 2.26 -16.07 -3.30
CA PHE A 197 1.22 -15.38 -2.52
C PHE A 197 1.20 -13.89 -2.91
N ILE A 198 0.01 -13.36 -3.14
CA ILE A 198 -0.16 -11.99 -3.61
C ILE A 198 -0.89 -11.19 -2.53
N THR A 199 -0.28 -10.09 -2.08
CA THR A 199 -0.95 -9.08 -1.25
C THR A 199 -1.41 -7.93 -2.13
N CYS A 200 -2.63 -7.45 -1.92
CA CYS A 200 -3.17 -6.32 -2.67
C CYS A 200 -3.68 -5.25 -1.70
N GLU A 201 -3.06 -4.06 -1.74
CA GLU A 201 -3.52 -2.86 -1.03
C GLU A 201 -4.50 -2.07 -1.91
N VAL A 202 -5.62 -1.61 -1.37
CA VAL A 202 -6.66 -0.92 -2.15
C VAL A 202 -6.89 0.48 -1.60
N LYS A 203 -6.95 1.47 -2.50
CA LYS A 203 -7.06 2.89 -2.14
C LYS A 203 -8.18 3.58 -2.89
N GLN A 204 -8.93 4.41 -2.17
CA GLN A 204 -9.95 5.27 -2.74
C GLN A 204 -9.33 6.52 -3.37
N ARG A 205 -10.20 7.36 -3.94
CA ARG A 205 -9.80 8.67 -4.49
C ARG A 205 -9.14 9.54 -3.42
N ASN A 206 -8.12 10.28 -3.83
CA ASN A 206 -7.34 11.19 -2.97
C ASN A 206 -6.59 10.51 -1.82
N GLU A 207 -6.44 9.19 -1.87
CA GLU A 207 -5.60 8.44 -0.95
C GLU A 207 -4.27 8.08 -1.58
N ARG A 208 -3.24 7.93 -0.75
CA ARG A 208 -1.88 7.63 -1.17
C ARG A 208 -1.59 6.14 -1.01
N ILE A 209 -0.81 5.58 -1.93
CA ILE A 209 -0.25 4.25 -1.76
C ILE A 209 0.92 4.39 -0.79
N LEU A 210 0.87 3.71 0.36
CA LEU A 210 1.85 3.90 1.44
C LEU A 210 2.93 2.81 1.36
N PRO A 211 4.19 3.14 0.99
CA PRO A 211 5.25 2.15 0.77
C PRO A 211 5.51 1.26 1.99
N ASP A 212 5.58 1.85 3.18
CA ASP A 212 5.88 1.11 4.41
C ASP A 212 4.75 0.14 4.78
N GLN A 213 3.51 0.45 4.42
CA GLN A 213 2.40 -0.47 4.61
C GLN A 213 2.56 -1.70 3.72
N ILE A 214 2.94 -1.52 2.44
CA ILE A 214 3.17 -2.62 1.51
C ILE A 214 4.31 -3.53 1.99
N ARG A 215 5.43 -2.95 2.45
CA ARG A 215 6.57 -3.72 2.97
C ARG A 215 6.20 -4.60 4.15
N GLU A 216 5.44 -4.03 5.08
CA GLU A 216 4.98 -4.74 6.26
C GLU A 216 3.94 -5.82 5.90
N GLN A 217 3.09 -5.59 4.91
CA GLN A 217 2.18 -6.62 4.38
C GLN A 217 2.93 -7.79 3.75
N ILE A 218 4.04 -7.54 3.04
CA ILE A 218 4.91 -8.59 2.51
C ILE A 218 5.47 -9.43 3.66
N ALA A 219 6.01 -8.79 4.71
CA ALA A 219 6.49 -9.49 5.90
C ALA A 219 5.38 -10.35 6.54
N LYS A 220 4.17 -9.79 6.69
CA LYS A 220 3.02 -10.52 7.24
C LYS A 220 2.57 -11.67 6.34
N ALA A 221 2.63 -11.53 5.03
CA ALA A 221 2.34 -12.60 4.10
C ALA A 221 3.30 -13.78 4.29
N PHE A 222 4.60 -13.52 4.45
CA PHE A 222 5.57 -14.57 4.77
C PHE A 222 5.32 -15.23 6.13
N ASP A 223 4.88 -14.47 7.13
CA ASP A 223 4.49 -15.01 8.45
C ASP A 223 3.25 -15.92 8.34
N ILE A 224 2.20 -15.46 7.66
CA ILE A 224 0.94 -16.21 7.46
C ILE A 224 1.19 -17.54 6.75
N THR A 225 2.07 -17.52 5.75
CA THR A 225 2.32 -18.66 4.87
C THR A 225 3.45 -19.57 5.35
N ALA A 226 4.13 -19.23 6.45
CA ALA A 226 5.31 -19.96 6.94
C ALA A 226 5.04 -21.44 7.30
N SER A 227 3.79 -21.77 7.65
CA SER A 227 3.39 -23.13 8.04
C SER A 227 2.81 -23.97 6.89
N LEU A 228 2.67 -23.38 5.70
CA LEU A 228 2.14 -24.09 4.53
C LEU A 228 3.23 -24.95 3.89
N VAL A 229 2.97 -26.25 3.83
CA VAL A 229 3.89 -27.24 3.22
C VAL A 229 3.46 -27.57 1.79
N ASP A 230 2.15 -27.59 1.53
CA ASP A 230 1.57 -27.83 0.22
C ASP A 230 0.24 -27.05 0.11
N PRO A 231 0.16 -25.94 -0.66
CA PRO A 231 1.24 -25.37 -1.46
C PRO A 231 2.30 -24.66 -0.60
N ALA A 232 3.58 -24.92 -0.87
CA ALA A 232 4.68 -24.12 -0.31
C ALA A 232 4.74 -22.75 -1.00
N ILE A 233 4.74 -21.67 -0.23
CA ILE A 233 4.83 -20.31 -0.75
C ILE A 233 6.30 -19.86 -0.77
N ALA A 234 6.89 -19.91 -1.96
CA ALA A 234 8.27 -19.51 -2.18
C ALA A 234 8.42 -18.00 -2.45
N TYR A 235 7.37 -17.32 -2.94
CA TYR A 235 7.43 -15.90 -3.25
C TYR A 235 6.21 -15.15 -2.73
N VAL A 236 6.42 -13.89 -2.40
CA VAL A 236 5.36 -12.91 -2.18
C VAL A 236 5.46 -11.81 -3.24
N LYS A 237 4.34 -11.49 -3.88
CA LYS A 237 4.22 -10.36 -4.80
C LYS A 237 3.23 -9.35 -4.23
N ALA A 238 3.60 -8.07 -4.20
CA ALA A 238 2.67 -7.02 -3.81
C ALA A 238 2.05 -6.36 -5.04
N LEU A 239 0.76 -6.05 -4.94
CA LEU A 239 0.02 -5.15 -5.81
C LEU A 239 -0.57 -4.01 -4.98
N ALA A 240 -0.78 -2.86 -5.60
CA ALA A 240 -1.66 -1.84 -5.07
C ALA A 240 -2.65 -1.36 -6.13
N MET A 241 -3.87 -1.04 -5.70
CA MET A 241 -4.93 -0.50 -6.53
C MET A 241 -5.37 0.86 -6.03
N LYS A 242 -5.69 1.76 -6.94
CA LYS A 242 -6.18 3.11 -6.60
C LYS A 242 -7.20 3.61 -7.60
N VAL A 243 -8.26 4.25 -7.12
CA VAL A 243 -9.16 4.99 -8.02
C VAL A 243 -8.52 6.31 -8.45
N VAL A 244 -8.28 6.47 -9.75
CA VAL A 244 -7.66 7.65 -10.34
C VAL A 244 -8.47 8.19 -11.52
N PRO A 245 -8.33 9.49 -11.87
CA PRO A 245 -8.92 10.03 -13.09
C PRO A 245 -8.38 9.32 -14.34
N VAL A 246 -9.26 9.08 -15.31
CA VAL A 246 -8.90 8.62 -16.65
C VAL A 246 -8.75 9.83 -17.56
N PRO A 247 -7.73 9.88 -18.44
CA PRO A 247 -7.68 10.85 -19.52
C PRO A 247 -8.97 10.78 -20.35
N ALA A 248 -9.79 11.82 -20.28
CA ALA A 248 -11.10 11.89 -20.95
C ALA A 248 -11.21 13.19 -21.75
N ALA A 249 -12.17 13.22 -22.69
CA ALA A 249 -12.48 14.42 -23.45
C ALA A 249 -12.83 15.60 -22.51
N VAL A 250 -12.49 16.82 -22.95
CA VAL A 250 -12.70 18.06 -22.20
C VAL A 250 -14.12 18.14 -21.66
N GLY A 251 -14.26 18.35 -20.34
CA GLY A 251 -15.55 18.46 -19.67
C GLY A 251 -16.12 17.15 -19.12
N GLN A 252 -15.50 16.00 -19.37
CA GLN A 252 -15.85 14.74 -18.71
C GLN A 252 -14.83 14.37 -17.64
N ARG A 253 -15.32 14.06 -16.43
CA ARG A 253 -14.53 13.37 -15.41
C ARG A 253 -14.93 11.90 -15.44
N GLU A 254 -13.99 11.06 -15.84
CA GLU A 254 -14.12 9.61 -15.78
C GLU A 254 -13.05 9.09 -14.83
N PHE A 255 -13.38 8.04 -14.08
CA PHE A 255 -12.46 7.41 -13.15
C PHE A 255 -12.28 5.93 -13.51
N GLY A 256 -11.09 5.43 -13.24
CA GLY A 256 -10.70 4.05 -13.47
C GLY A 256 -9.99 3.49 -12.25
N VAL A 257 -9.65 2.21 -12.32
CA VAL A 257 -8.86 1.53 -11.29
C VAL A 257 -7.45 1.41 -11.82
N TYR A 258 -6.54 2.18 -11.26
CA TYR A 258 -5.11 2.02 -11.48
C TYR A 258 -4.60 0.86 -10.63
N VAL A 259 -3.77 0.01 -11.23
CA VAL A 259 -3.08 -1.09 -10.59
C VAL A 259 -1.60 -0.92 -10.83
N VAL A 260 -0.82 -0.97 -9.75
CA VAL A 260 0.63 -1.06 -9.78
C VAL A 260 1.03 -2.43 -9.25
N GLU A 261 1.90 -3.09 -10.00
CA GLU A 261 2.52 -4.35 -9.67
C GLU A 261 3.96 -4.11 -9.23
N PHE A 262 4.34 -4.70 -8.09
CA PHE A 262 5.70 -4.65 -7.58
C PHE A 262 6.46 -5.95 -7.88
N ASN A 263 7.78 -5.89 -7.78
CA ASN A 263 8.63 -7.07 -7.89
C ASN A 263 8.24 -8.14 -6.86
N SER A 264 8.40 -9.40 -7.26
CA SER A 264 8.25 -10.53 -6.34
C SER A 264 9.50 -10.63 -5.47
N ILE A 265 9.30 -10.98 -4.20
CA ILE A 265 10.38 -11.24 -3.25
C ILE A 265 10.39 -12.73 -2.96
N ALA A 266 11.56 -13.37 -3.07
CA ALA A 266 11.73 -14.78 -2.69
C ALA A 266 11.77 -14.91 -1.16
N ARG A 267 11.28 -16.02 -0.61
CA ARG A 267 11.31 -16.29 0.83
C ARG A 267 12.72 -16.28 1.39
N ASP A 268 13.64 -16.95 0.70
CA ASP A 268 15.03 -17.08 1.15
C ASP A 268 15.73 -15.72 1.16
N GLU A 269 15.53 -14.92 0.10
CA GLU A 269 15.97 -13.52 0.03
C GLU A 269 15.37 -12.71 1.19
N PHE A 270 14.06 -12.83 1.42
CA PHE A 270 13.39 -12.09 2.48
C PHE A 270 13.93 -12.42 3.87
N ASP A 271 14.14 -13.71 4.13
CA ASP A 271 14.64 -14.21 5.40
C ASP A 271 16.08 -13.75 5.64
N GLN A 272 16.91 -13.78 4.60
CA GLN A 272 18.32 -13.38 4.69
C GLN A 272 18.50 -11.86 4.80
N GLU A 273 17.83 -11.07 3.95
CA GLU A 273 18.11 -9.65 3.78
C GLU A 273 17.28 -8.74 4.68
N TYR A 274 16.07 -9.16 5.07
CA TYR A 274 15.12 -8.30 5.79
C TYR A 274 14.73 -8.85 7.16
N ARG A 275 14.27 -10.10 7.25
CA ARG A 275 13.77 -10.67 8.53
C ARG A 275 14.88 -10.88 9.55
N ASN A 276 15.97 -11.53 9.14
CA ASN A 276 17.09 -11.86 10.03
C ASN A 276 18.21 -10.82 9.96
N SER A 277 17.95 -9.67 9.33
CA SER A 277 18.92 -8.59 9.23
C SER A 277 19.26 -8.02 10.61
N PRO A 278 20.54 -7.75 10.91
CA PRO A 278 20.90 -7.04 12.13
C PRO A 278 20.49 -5.56 12.09
N ASP A 279 20.16 -5.02 10.91
CA ASP A 279 19.68 -3.65 10.76
C ASP A 279 18.15 -3.59 10.98
N PRO A 280 17.68 -2.92 12.05
CA PRO A 280 16.25 -2.79 12.32
C PRO A 280 15.49 -1.98 11.25
N GLU A 281 16.18 -1.30 10.34
CA GLU A 281 15.60 -0.57 9.21
C GLU A 281 15.53 -1.38 7.91
N ALA A 282 16.08 -2.60 7.87
CA ALA A 282 16.24 -3.38 6.64
C ALA A 282 14.91 -3.54 5.90
N LEU A 283 13.85 -3.94 6.61
CA LEU A 283 12.51 -4.08 6.02
C LEU A 283 12.02 -2.80 5.34
N TYR A 284 12.27 -1.63 5.93
CA TYR A 284 11.83 -0.32 5.40
C TYR A 284 12.70 0.18 4.24
N ARG A 285 13.86 -0.44 4.01
CA ARG A 285 14.72 -0.20 2.84
C ARG A 285 14.47 -1.19 1.71
N MET A 286 13.66 -2.23 1.93
CA MET A 286 13.27 -3.18 0.89
C MET A 286 12.74 -2.40 -0.34
N PRO A 287 13.34 -2.63 -1.53
CA PRO A 287 12.94 -1.93 -2.74
C PRO A 287 11.54 -2.36 -3.15
N LEU A 288 10.71 -1.38 -3.53
CA LEU A 288 9.41 -1.61 -4.16
C LEU A 288 9.52 -1.16 -5.62
N ALA A 289 10.14 -1.99 -6.45
CA ALA A 289 10.32 -1.70 -7.86
C ALA A 289 9.00 -1.93 -8.61
N ARG A 290 8.57 -0.95 -9.40
CA ARG A 290 7.39 -1.09 -10.27
C ARG A 290 7.75 -2.02 -11.43
N CYS A 291 7.02 -3.12 -11.57
CA CYS A 291 7.17 -4.05 -12.70
C CYS A 291 6.21 -3.73 -13.84
N ALA A 292 4.95 -3.44 -13.50
CA ALA A 292 3.93 -3.11 -14.48
C ALA A 292 2.87 -2.19 -13.87
N THR A 293 2.29 -1.35 -14.71
CA THR A 293 1.24 -0.41 -14.32
C THR A 293 0.13 -0.38 -15.36
N THR A 294 -1.12 -0.49 -14.89
CA THR A 294 -2.30 -0.49 -15.76
C THR A 294 -3.41 0.36 -15.14
N LEU A 295 -3.98 1.26 -15.94
CA LEU A 295 -5.22 1.96 -15.66
C LEU A 295 -6.38 1.25 -16.35
N PHE A 296 -7.18 0.52 -15.56
CA PHE A 296 -8.40 -0.12 -16.02
C PHE A 296 -9.53 0.90 -16.14
N ARG A 297 -9.90 1.21 -17.39
CA ARG A 297 -11.04 2.05 -17.73
C ARG A 297 -12.30 1.20 -17.74
N LEU A 298 -13.32 1.60 -16.98
CA LEU A 298 -14.49 0.78 -16.72
C LEU A 298 -15.68 1.20 -17.60
N SER A 299 -16.20 0.29 -18.44
CA SER A 299 -17.33 0.56 -19.32
C SER A 299 -18.36 -0.59 -19.36
N PRO A 300 -19.66 -0.38 -19.08
CA PRO A 300 -20.27 0.89 -18.65
C PRO A 300 -19.69 1.44 -17.34
N ARG A 301 -19.95 2.72 -17.05
CA ARG A 301 -19.43 3.37 -15.83
C ARG A 301 -20.00 2.74 -14.56
N ILE A 302 -19.20 2.74 -13.51
CA ILE A 302 -19.60 2.36 -12.15
C ILE A 302 -19.71 3.63 -11.30
N LYS A 303 -20.93 3.99 -10.90
CA LYS A 303 -21.26 5.29 -10.28
C LYS A 303 -20.43 5.61 -9.03
N ALA A 304 -20.11 4.59 -8.23
CA ALA A 304 -19.37 4.77 -6.98
C ALA A 304 -17.85 4.99 -7.19
N ILE A 305 -17.32 4.66 -8.37
CA ILE A 305 -15.92 4.92 -8.75
C ILE A 305 -15.80 6.34 -9.34
N GLY A 306 -16.81 6.74 -10.13
CA GLY A 306 -16.95 8.10 -10.67
C GLY A 306 -17.53 8.11 -12.07
#